data_AF-A0A7S1LBZ2-F1
#
_entry.id   AF-A0A7S1LBZ2-F1
#
_cell.length_a   1.000
_cell.length_b   1.000
_cell.length_c   1.000
_cell.angle_alpha   90.00
_cell.angle_beta   90.00
_cell.angle_gamma   90.00
#
_symmetry.space_group_name_H-M   'P 1'
#
loop_
_entity.id
_entity.type
_entity.pdbx_description
1 polymer ?
#
loop_
_entity_poly.entity_id
_entity_poly.type
_entity_poly.pdbx_seq_one_letter_code
_entity_poly.pdbx_strand_id
1 'polypeptide(L)'
;VMVYSELGREFASRYFTEEAATALEKAVAVFDEMKRLPYYSPLVHWQSPYDINFNEEWFPGASPSGAIWDNSLVPLATALEANSETLAAELRSVLERGLFDGLHLEGLRAEGRDHAPEEGRRVVELTAVEPQAGGPWATAACREAPQTCAFLASRPELQGCHNAGASLVRMRPSARRKPRFGAAPKLTCHLTLEADPAARMSVGNETLGLPLGKAVVFDDTFIQQEWHSGVKGERYILQVDICHPCEASQRALYGEAVVCSTARASGEAVFNGGAMQQDDHSSVPVPFAAS
;
A
#
# COMPACT_ATOMS: atom_id res chain seq x y z
N VAL A 1 -0.20 -19.31 -0.61
CA VAL A 1 -0.97 -18.72 -1.73
C VAL A 1 -0.17 -17.69 -2.52
N MET A 2 0.24 -16.56 -1.94
CA MET A 2 0.94 -15.46 -2.66
C MET A 2 2.17 -15.90 -3.47
N VAL A 3 3.11 -16.64 -2.85
CA VAL A 3 4.35 -17.05 -3.53
C VAL A 3 4.09 -17.84 -4.80
N TYR A 4 3.19 -18.82 -4.75
CA TYR A 4 2.84 -19.63 -5.93
C TYR A 4 2.13 -18.81 -7.01
N SER A 5 1.23 -17.90 -6.60
CA SER A 5 0.47 -17.04 -7.53
C SER A 5 1.42 -16.15 -8.34
N GLU A 6 2.34 -15.47 -7.64
CA GLU A 6 3.25 -14.53 -8.27
C GLU A 6 4.40 -15.20 -9.01
N LEU A 7 4.91 -16.34 -8.52
CA LEU A 7 5.87 -17.15 -9.26
C LEU A 7 5.25 -17.66 -10.57
N GLY A 8 4.01 -18.15 -10.51
CA GLY A 8 3.27 -18.59 -11.70
C GLY A 8 3.06 -17.47 -12.70
N ARG A 9 2.67 -16.27 -12.22
CA ARG A 9 2.52 -15.08 -13.07
C ARG A 9 3.85 -14.65 -13.71
N GLU A 10 4.95 -14.71 -12.96
CA GLU A 10 6.28 -14.39 -13.48
C GLU A 10 6.71 -15.39 -14.55
N PHE A 11 6.53 -16.69 -14.34
CA PHE A 11 6.79 -17.71 -15.34
C PHE A 11 5.94 -17.52 -16.61
N ALA A 12 4.65 -17.22 -16.45
CA ALA A 12 3.77 -16.94 -17.58
C ALA A 12 4.26 -15.73 -18.39
N SER A 13 4.71 -14.67 -17.73
CA SER A 13 5.26 -13.47 -18.38
C SER A 13 6.53 -13.73 -19.19
N ARG A 14 7.25 -14.82 -18.89
CA ARG A 14 8.47 -15.27 -19.57
C ARG A 14 8.24 -16.47 -20.49
N TYR A 15 6.98 -16.82 -20.75
CA TYR A 15 6.57 -17.94 -21.60
C TYR A 15 6.98 -19.35 -21.09
N PHE A 16 7.31 -19.48 -19.80
CA PHE A 16 7.53 -20.77 -19.12
C PHE A 16 6.17 -21.40 -18.75
N THR A 17 5.48 -21.91 -19.77
CA THR A 17 4.04 -22.23 -19.68
C THR A 17 3.75 -23.40 -18.74
N GLU A 18 4.57 -24.46 -18.76
CA GLU A 18 4.36 -25.64 -17.91
C GLU A 18 4.64 -25.33 -16.43
N GLU A 19 5.72 -24.59 -16.16
CA GLU A 19 6.07 -24.13 -14.83
C GLU A 19 5.05 -23.15 -14.29
N ALA A 20 4.55 -22.24 -15.13
CA ALA A 20 3.48 -21.33 -14.80
C ALA A 20 2.21 -22.08 -14.40
N ALA A 21 1.75 -23.03 -15.23
CA ALA A 21 0.57 -23.84 -14.95
C ALA A 21 0.72 -24.59 -13.62
N THR A 22 1.87 -25.27 -13.43
CA THR A 22 2.15 -26.02 -12.20
C THR A 22 2.13 -25.12 -10.95
N ALA A 23 2.73 -23.93 -11.03
CA ALA A 23 2.75 -22.99 -9.92
C ALA A 23 1.35 -22.43 -9.62
N LEU A 24 0.59 -22.06 -10.66
CA LEU A 24 -0.77 -21.51 -10.51
C LEU A 24 -1.76 -22.56 -9.99
N GLU A 25 -1.68 -23.81 -10.44
CA GLU A 25 -2.49 -24.92 -9.90
C GLU A 25 -2.23 -25.13 -8.40
N LYS A 26 -0.96 -25.08 -7.99
CA LYS A 26 -0.59 -25.13 -6.55
C LYS A 26 -1.14 -23.92 -5.79
N ALA A 27 -1.14 -22.74 -6.39
CA ALA A 27 -1.70 -21.55 -5.75
C ALA A 27 -3.20 -21.72 -5.45
N VAL A 28 -3.97 -22.21 -6.43
CA VAL A 28 -5.40 -22.48 -6.30
C VAL A 28 -5.66 -23.58 -5.27
N ALA A 29 -4.93 -24.70 -5.33
CA ALA A 29 -5.11 -25.79 -4.37
C ALA A 29 -4.88 -25.35 -2.91
N VAL A 30 -3.79 -24.61 -2.65
CA VAL A 30 -3.50 -24.07 -1.31
C VAL A 30 -4.54 -23.03 -0.88
N PHE A 31 -5.07 -22.24 -1.83
CA PHE A 31 -6.14 -21.28 -1.56
C PHE A 31 -7.45 -21.99 -1.16
N ASP A 32 -7.83 -23.04 -1.88
CA ASP A 32 -9.03 -23.82 -1.57
C ASP A 32 -8.93 -24.50 -0.20
N GLU A 33 -7.75 -25.01 0.16
CA GLU A 33 -7.49 -25.55 1.51
C GLU A 33 -7.62 -24.46 2.58
N MET A 34 -7.04 -23.29 2.35
CA MET A 34 -7.16 -22.14 3.26
C MET A 34 -8.63 -21.73 3.46
N LYS A 35 -9.41 -21.64 2.37
CA LYS A 35 -10.82 -21.25 2.41
C LYS A 35 -11.73 -22.23 3.17
N ARG A 36 -11.31 -23.49 3.35
CA ARG A 36 -12.02 -24.47 4.18
C ARG A 36 -11.80 -24.27 5.69
N LEU A 37 -10.82 -23.48 6.11
CA LEU A 37 -10.60 -23.21 7.53
C LEU A 37 -11.73 -22.32 8.07
N PRO A 38 -12.24 -22.57 9.30
CA PRO A 38 -13.36 -21.83 9.86
C PRO A 38 -13.16 -20.31 9.85
N TYR A 39 -11.93 -19.84 10.09
CA TYR A 39 -11.59 -18.42 10.08
C TYR A 39 -11.87 -17.74 8.74
N TYR A 40 -11.47 -18.36 7.62
CA TYR A 40 -11.63 -17.78 6.28
C TYR A 40 -12.98 -18.11 5.63
N SER A 41 -13.74 -19.06 6.19
CA SER A 41 -15.03 -19.49 5.64
C SER A 41 -16.07 -18.36 5.47
N PRO A 42 -16.16 -17.32 6.34
CA PRO A 42 -17.15 -16.24 6.20
C PRO A 42 -16.78 -15.21 5.13
N LEU A 43 -15.54 -15.17 4.65
CA LEU A 43 -15.03 -14.20 3.67
C LEU A 43 -15.45 -14.59 2.24
N VAL A 44 -16.75 -14.57 1.99
CA VAL A 44 -17.36 -15.14 0.76
C VAL A 44 -16.92 -14.44 -0.52
N HIS A 45 -16.37 -13.22 -0.48
CA HIS A 45 -15.87 -12.55 -1.68
C HIS A 45 -14.49 -13.06 -2.13
N TRP A 46 -13.77 -13.80 -1.29
CA TRP A 46 -12.51 -14.42 -1.69
C TRP A 46 -12.78 -15.66 -2.54
N GLN A 47 -12.74 -15.49 -3.86
CA GLN A 47 -12.99 -16.55 -4.85
C GLN A 47 -11.70 -17.05 -5.53
N SER A 48 -10.62 -16.27 -5.44
CA SER A 48 -9.32 -16.58 -5.99
C SER A 48 -8.19 -16.04 -5.09
N PRO A 49 -6.94 -16.51 -5.28
CA PRO A 49 -5.77 -15.93 -4.64
C PRO A 49 -5.65 -14.39 -4.71
N TYR A 50 -6.19 -13.79 -5.78
CA TYR A 50 -6.12 -12.35 -6.04
C TYR A 50 -7.23 -11.55 -5.36
N ASP A 51 -8.21 -12.22 -4.76
CA ASP A 51 -9.30 -11.58 -4.01
C ASP A 51 -8.97 -11.45 -2.52
N ILE A 52 -7.86 -12.06 -2.07
CA ILE A 52 -7.37 -11.95 -0.70
C ILE A 52 -7.08 -10.48 -0.40
N ASN A 53 -7.72 -9.97 0.65
CA ASN A 53 -7.53 -8.62 1.15
C ASN A 53 -7.73 -8.57 2.65
N PHE A 54 -6.90 -7.83 3.37
CA PHE A 54 -6.97 -7.83 4.83
C PHE A 54 -8.02 -6.86 5.39
N ASN A 55 -8.49 -5.86 4.64
CA ASN A 55 -9.56 -4.97 5.12
C ASN A 55 -10.89 -5.70 5.35
N GLU A 56 -11.24 -6.71 4.55
CA GLU A 56 -12.46 -7.49 4.72
C GLU A 56 -12.45 -8.32 6.02
N GLU A 57 -11.29 -8.64 6.57
CA GLU A 57 -11.18 -9.27 7.89
C GLU A 57 -11.56 -8.29 9.02
N TRP A 58 -11.26 -7.01 8.86
CA TRP A 58 -11.58 -5.95 9.83
C TRP A 58 -13.04 -5.48 9.70
N PHE A 59 -13.53 -5.36 8.46
CA PHE A 59 -14.85 -4.82 8.12
C PHE A 59 -15.61 -5.74 7.15
N PRO A 60 -15.97 -6.97 7.55
CA PRO A 60 -16.59 -7.94 6.66
C PRO A 60 -17.95 -7.44 6.16
N GLY A 61 -18.16 -7.43 4.85
CA GLY A 61 -19.40 -6.94 4.25
C GLY A 61 -19.52 -5.41 4.18
N ALA A 62 -18.44 -4.66 4.43
CA ALA A 62 -18.39 -3.25 4.05
C ALA A 62 -18.60 -3.09 2.53
N SER A 63 -19.21 -1.98 2.12
CA SER A 63 -19.43 -1.64 0.71
C SER A 63 -19.10 -0.17 0.47
N PRO A 64 -18.44 0.20 -0.63
CA PRO A 64 -17.87 -0.70 -1.64
C PRO A 64 -16.78 -1.59 -1.05
N SER A 65 -16.68 -2.82 -1.56
CA SER A 65 -15.58 -3.74 -1.31
C SER A 65 -14.91 -4.05 -2.64
N GLY A 66 -13.58 -4.15 -2.63
CA GLY A 66 -12.81 -4.45 -3.83
C GLY A 66 -11.48 -3.72 -3.89
N ALA A 67 -10.67 -4.14 -4.87
CA ALA A 67 -9.32 -3.63 -5.06
C ALA A 67 -9.31 -2.13 -5.37
N ILE A 68 -10.22 -1.64 -6.22
CA ILE A 68 -10.24 -0.24 -6.70
C ILE A 68 -11.50 0.45 -6.20
N TRP A 69 -11.33 1.67 -5.72
CA TRP A 69 -12.40 2.50 -5.18
C TRP A 69 -12.73 3.64 -6.13
N ASP A 70 -14.01 4.01 -6.19
CA ASP A 70 -14.45 5.20 -6.91
C ASP A 70 -13.93 6.45 -6.20
N ASN A 71 -13.13 7.25 -6.90
CA ASN A 71 -12.55 8.50 -6.38
C ASN A 71 -13.61 9.49 -5.85
N SER A 72 -14.83 9.46 -6.38
CA SER A 72 -15.91 10.35 -5.95
C SER A 72 -16.43 10.02 -4.54
N LEU A 73 -16.21 8.79 -4.08
CA LEU A 73 -16.55 8.36 -2.72
C LEU A 73 -15.49 8.76 -1.70
N VAL A 74 -14.28 9.14 -2.15
CA VAL A 74 -13.13 9.41 -1.28
C VAL A 74 -12.78 10.90 -1.32
N PRO A 75 -13.16 11.70 -0.30
CA PRO A 75 -12.95 13.15 -0.32
C PRO A 75 -11.49 13.57 -0.55
N LEU A 76 -10.53 12.78 -0.02
CA LEU A 76 -9.10 13.01 -0.24
C LEU A 76 -8.73 12.96 -1.72
N ALA A 77 -9.26 12.00 -2.49
CA ALA A 77 -8.94 11.84 -3.90
C ALA A 77 -9.41 13.07 -4.71
N THR A 78 -10.62 13.53 -4.46
CA THR A 78 -11.16 14.75 -5.07
C THR A 78 -10.30 15.98 -4.71
N ALA A 79 -9.90 16.10 -3.44
CA ALA A 79 -9.05 17.20 -2.99
C ALA A 79 -7.64 17.16 -3.63
N LEU A 80 -7.07 15.97 -3.78
CA LEU A 80 -5.77 15.75 -4.43
C LEU A 80 -5.81 16.14 -5.92
N GLU A 81 -6.81 15.67 -6.67
CA GLU A 81 -6.96 16.03 -8.08
C GLU A 81 -7.15 17.54 -8.27
N ALA A 82 -7.96 18.18 -7.41
CA ALA A 82 -8.21 19.62 -7.47
C ALA A 82 -6.98 20.49 -7.18
N ASN A 83 -5.98 19.95 -6.47
CA ASN A 83 -4.74 20.64 -6.13
C ASN A 83 -3.52 20.10 -6.89
N SER A 84 -3.74 19.22 -7.88
CA SER A 84 -2.68 18.46 -8.55
C SER A 84 -1.60 19.32 -9.18
N GLU A 85 -1.96 20.46 -9.79
CA GLU A 85 -0.99 21.38 -10.40
C GLU A 85 -0.04 22.00 -9.37
N THR A 86 -0.56 22.43 -8.21
CA THR A 86 0.24 23.00 -7.11
C THR A 86 1.19 21.95 -6.54
N LEU A 87 0.68 20.75 -6.28
CA LEU A 87 1.47 19.63 -5.75
C LEU A 87 2.57 19.21 -6.74
N ALA A 88 2.26 19.18 -8.04
CA ALA A 88 3.23 18.87 -9.09
C ALA A 88 4.27 20.00 -9.29
N ALA A 89 3.88 21.26 -9.13
CA ALA A 89 4.81 22.38 -9.19
C ALA A 89 5.85 22.33 -8.06
N GLU A 90 5.42 21.97 -6.85
CA GLU A 90 6.33 21.85 -5.72
C GLU A 90 7.28 20.65 -5.85
N LEU A 91 6.77 19.49 -6.32
CA LEU A 91 7.63 18.37 -6.69
C LEU A 91 8.69 18.81 -7.72
N ARG A 92 8.29 19.50 -8.80
CA ARG A 92 9.24 19.97 -9.82
C ARG A 92 10.33 20.87 -9.25
N SER A 93 10.00 21.77 -8.32
CA SER A 93 11.00 22.59 -7.61
C SER A 93 12.02 21.72 -6.86
N VAL A 94 11.56 20.67 -6.16
CA VAL A 94 12.45 19.70 -5.49
C VAL A 94 13.36 18.98 -6.49
N LEU A 95 12.83 18.60 -7.66
CA LEU A 95 13.59 17.92 -8.72
C LEU A 95 14.63 18.84 -9.39
N GLU A 96 14.25 20.05 -9.74
CA GLU A 96 15.13 21.06 -10.36
C GLU A 96 16.30 21.43 -9.45
N ARG A 97 16.09 21.41 -8.13
CA ARG A 97 17.12 21.64 -7.11
C ARG A 97 17.98 20.40 -6.83
N GLY A 98 17.68 19.25 -7.43
CA GLY A 98 18.42 18.01 -7.25
C GLY A 98 18.29 17.37 -5.85
N LEU A 99 17.22 17.68 -5.12
CA LEU A 99 17.09 17.32 -3.70
C LEU A 99 16.48 15.94 -3.45
N PHE A 100 15.77 15.38 -4.43
CA PHE A 100 14.96 14.17 -4.24
C PHE A 100 15.77 12.97 -3.71
N ASP A 101 16.95 12.74 -4.29
CA ASP A 101 17.80 11.60 -3.89
C ASP A 101 18.41 11.81 -2.51
N GLY A 102 18.78 13.04 -2.15
CA GLY A 102 19.25 13.39 -0.81
C GLY A 102 18.16 13.17 0.24
N LEU A 103 16.96 13.69 -0.02
CA LEU A 103 15.79 13.51 0.86
C LEU A 103 15.43 12.03 1.06
N HIS A 104 15.56 11.20 0.01
CA HIS A 104 15.35 9.75 0.12
C HIS A 104 16.36 9.07 1.05
N LEU A 105 17.62 9.51 1.03
CA LEU A 105 18.70 8.92 1.82
C LEU A 105 18.69 9.40 3.28
N GLU A 106 18.28 10.65 3.50
CA GLU A 106 18.16 11.24 4.84
C GLU A 106 16.93 10.72 5.60
N GLY A 107 15.86 10.38 4.90
CA GLY A 107 14.60 9.91 5.49
C GLY A 107 14.70 8.56 6.22
N LEU A 108 14.06 8.48 7.39
CA LEU A 108 13.63 7.20 7.95
C LEU A 108 12.39 6.76 7.20
N ARG A 109 12.42 5.57 6.60
CA ARG A 109 11.30 5.02 5.83
C ARG A 109 10.40 4.19 6.72
N ALA A 110 9.09 4.22 6.49
CA ALA A 110 8.14 3.38 7.24
C ALA A 110 8.43 1.88 7.05
N GLU A 111 8.99 1.52 5.89
CA GLU A 111 9.41 0.16 5.55
C GLU A 111 10.83 -0.18 6.09
N GLY A 112 11.45 0.70 6.89
CA GLY A 112 12.80 0.52 7.44
C GLY A 112 13.95 0.79 6.44
N ARG A 113 15.20 0.69 6.92
CA ARG A 113 16.42 0.84 6.10
C ARG A 113 16.89 -0.48 5.46
N ASP A 114 16.34 -1.62 5.88
CA ASP A 114 16.83 -2.97 5.58
C ASP A 114 16.16 -3.67 4.39
N HIS A 115 15.27 -2.99 3.66
CA HIS A 115 14.82 -3.53 2.39
C HIS A 115 15.92 -3.39 1.35
N ALA A 116 16.31 -4.53 0.75
CA ALA A 116 17.14 -4.56 -0.45
C ALA A 116 16.61 -3.49 -1.42
N PRO A 117 17.45 -2.54 -1.87
CA PRO A 117 16.99 -1.42 -2.66
C PRO A 117 16.27 -1.94 -3.90
N GLU A 118 14.96 -1.65 -4.01
CA GLU A 118 14.22 -1.92 -5.24
C GLU A 118 14.81 -1.02 -6.31
N GLU A 119 15.53 -1.63 -7.24
CA GLU A 119 16.30 -0.91 -8.25
C GLU A 119 15.38 0.02 -9.04
N GLY A 120 15.74 1.30 -9.09
CA GLY A 120 14.95 2.31 -9.77
C GLY A 120 13.72 2.86 -9.01
N ARG A 121 13.40 2.37 -7.80
CA ARG A 121 12.39 2.99 -6.92
C ARG A 121 13.05 3.86 -5.84
N ARG A 122 12.49 5.04 -5.59
CA ARG A 122 12.89 5.94 -4.49
C ARG A 122 11.66 6.52 -3.83
N VAL A 123 11.71 6.66 -2.51
CA VAL A 123 10.61 7.15 -1.67
C VAL A 123 11.13 8.26 -0.78
N VAL A 124 10.48 9.42 -0.84
CA VAL A 124 10.72 10.55 0.06
C VAL A 124 9.52 10.65 1.00
N GLU A 125 9.72 10.34 2.27
CA GLU A 125 8.66 10.39 3.28
C GLU A 125 8.35 11.85 3.64
N LEU A 126 7.08 12.24 3.52
CA LEU A 126 6.58 13.54 3.96
C LEU A 126 6.15 13.47 5.43
N THR A 127 5.65 12.32 5.87
CA THR A 127 5.29 12.05 7.27
C THR A 127 6.43 11.33 8.01
N ALA A 128 6.72 11.75 9.24
CA ALA A 128 7.67 11.08 10.12
C ALA A 128 7.10 9.74 10.61
N VAL A 129 7.90 8.67 10.48
CA VAL A 129 7.58 7.32 10.98
C VAL A 129 7.47 7.29 12.50
N GLU A 130 8.37 8.00 13.17
CA GLU A 130 8.37 8.20 14.62
C GLU A 130 8.39 9.71 14.89
N PRO A 131 7.22 10.36 14.96
CA PRO A 131 7.15 11.80 15.14
C PRO A 131 7.72 12.21 16.50
N GLN A 132 8.75 13.04 16.47
CA GLN A 132 9.26 13.72 17.67
C GLN A 132 8.34 14.90 18.04
N ALA A 133 8.78 15.76 18.97
CA ALA A 133 7.99 16.90 19.45
C ALA A 133 7.44 17.85 18.35
N GLY A 134 8.00 17.82 17.14
CA GLY A 134 7.53 18.59 15.98
C GLY A 134 6.30 18.05 15.26
N GLY A 135 5.82 16.85 15.62
CA GLY A 135 4.66 16.21 14.99
C GLY A 135 4.99 15.50 13.65
N PRO A 136 3.99 14.87 13.01
CA PRO A 136 4.20 14.00 11.86
C PRO A 136 4.72 14.72 10.60
N TRP A 137 4.50 16.02 10.46
CA TRP A 137 4.90 16.78 9.27
C TRP A 137 6.23 17.52 9.42
N ALA A 138 6.99 17.29 10.49
CA ALA A 138 8.28 17.94 10.75
C ALA A 138 9.45 17.19 10.09
N THR A 139 9.31 16.82 8.81
CA THR A 139 10.35 16.09 8.04
C THR A 139 11.26 17.03 7.26
N ALA A 140 12.41 16.52 6.80
CA ALA A 140 13.26 17.26 5.88
C ALA A 140 12.54 17.56 4.56
N ALA A 141 11.75 16.60 4.07
CA ALA A 141 10.96 16.77 2.87
C ALA A 141 9.93 17.89 3.00
N CYS A 142 9.28 18.05 4.15
CA CYS A 142 8.33 19.15 4.36
C CYS A 142 8.98 20.55 4.43
N ARG A 143 10.29 20.66 4.65
CA ARG A 143 10.99 21.95 4.48
C ARG A 143 11.15 22.32 3.01
N GLU A 144 11.28 21.30 2.15
CA GLU A 144 11.47 21.46 0.71
C GLU A 144 10.16 21.42 -0.09
N ALA A 145 9.10 20.85 0.49
CA ALA A 145 7.74 20.82 -0.03
C ALA A 145 6.70 21.30 1.01
N PRO A 146 6.82 22.54 1.52
CA PRO A 146 5.95 23.06 2.59
C PRO A 146 4.47 23.18 2.21
N GLN A 147 4.13 23.48 0.96
CA GLN A 147 2.74 23.63 0.52
C GLN A 147 2.02 22.28 0.49
N THR A 148 2.67 21.24 -0.03
CA THR A 148 2.19 19.86 -0.05
C THR A 148 1.98 19.37 1.37
N CYS A 149 2.96 19.54 2.25
CA CYS A 149 2.82 19.12 3.64
C CYS A 149 1.75 19.90 4.39
N ALA A 150 1.66 21.23 4.21
CA ALA A 150 0.60 22.02 4.83
C ALA A 150 -0.80 21.62 4.33
N PHE A 151 -0.94 21.37 3.02
CA PHE A 151 -2.16 20.87 2.42
C PHE A 151 -2.56 19.52 3.04
N LEU A 152 -1.66 18.54 3.06
CA LEU A 152 -1.92 17.22 3.63
C LEU A 152 -2.20 17.30 5.13
N ALA A 153 -1.44 18.10 5.88
CA ALA A 153 -1.67 18.32 7.31
C ALA A 153 -3.05 18.93 7.61
N SER A 154 -3.64 19.67 6.67
CA SER A 154 -4.99 20.24 6.84
C SER A 154 -6.12 19.23 6.57
N ARG A 155 -5.81 18.06 5.99
CA ARG A 155 -6.82 17.10 5.54
C ARG A 155 -7.45 16.33 6.69
N PRO A 156 -8.79 16.36 6.87
CA PRO A 156 -9.45 15.60 7.93
C PRO A 156 -9.25 14.08 7.81
N GLU A 157 -9.05 13.57 6.59
CA GLU A 157 -8.81 12.15 6.31
C GLU A 157 -7.49 11.64 6.94
N LEU A 158 -6.54 12.54 7.19
CA LEU A 158 -5.26 12.24 7.83
C LEU A 158 -5.27 12.50 9.35
N GLN A 159 -6.32 13.13 9.88
CA GLN A 159 -6.43 13.43 11.31
C GLN A 159 -6.97 12.23 12.10
N GLY A 160 -6.32 11.89 13.21
CA GLY A 160 -6.74 10.77 14.06
C GLY A 160 -6.68 9.40 13.38
N CYS A 161 -6.02 9.31 12.23
CA CYS A 161 -5.76 8.06 11.55
C CYS A 161 -4.37 7.52 11.92
N HIS A 162 -4.34 6.36 12.58
CA HIS A 162 -3.09 5.73 13.00
C HIS A 162 -2.29 5.11 11.84
N ASN A 163 -2.96 4.80 10.72
CA ASN A 163 -2.34 4.31 9.48
C ASN A 163 -2.06 5.42 8.47
N ALA A 164 -2.14 6.69 8.87
CA ALA A 164 -1.91 7.82 7.98
C ALA A 164 -0.42 7.92 7.62
N GLY A 165 -0.16 8.12 6.33
CA GLY A 165 1.19 8.31 5.82
C GLY A 165 1.17 9.05 4.49
N ALA A 166 2.24 9.77 4.18
CA ALA A 166 2.39 10.39 2.87
C ALA A 166 3.84 10.38 2.41
N SER A 167 4.04 10.08 1.11
CA SER A 167 5.36 10.00 0.51
C SER A 167 5.32 10.40 -0.96
N LEU A 168 6.39 11.04 -1.43
CA LEU A 168 6.66 11.19 -2.86
C LEU A 168 7.41 9.95 -3.34
N VAL A 169 6.92 9.29 -4.39
CA VAL A 169 7.50 8.05 -4.91
C VAL A 169 7.93 8.25 -6.35
N ARG A 170 9.20 7.98 -6.62
CA ARG A 170 9.78 7.92 -7.97
C ARG A 170 9.91 6.48 -8.43
N MET A 171 9.55 6.24 -9.68
CA MET A 171 9.92 5.03 -10.43
C MET A 171 10.66 5.38 -11.71
N ARG A 172 11.85 4.80 -11.85
CA ARG A 172 12.71 4.89 -13.04
C ARG A 172 12.31 3.87 -14.10
N PRO A 173 12.80 4.03 -15.34
CA PRO A 173 12.74 3.01 -16.37
C PRO A 173 13.19 1.64 -15.86
N SER A 174 12.51 0.60 -16.29
CA SER A 174 12.75 -0.79 -15.89
C SER A 174 12.55 -1.11 -14.39
N ALA A 175 12.17 -0.13 -13.55
CA ALA A 175 11.93 -0.38 -12.15
C ALA A 175 10.72 -1.29 -11.96
N ARG A 176 10.84 -2.28 -11.07
CA ARG A 176 9.74 -3.16 -10.69
C ARG A 176 9.73 -3.35 -9.20
N ARG A 177 8.59 -3.05 -8.59
CA ARG A 177 8.31 -3.37 -7.20
C ARG A 177 7.87 -4.81 -7.10
N LYS A 178 8.31 -5.54 -6.08
CA LYS A 178 7.84 -6.92 -5.88
C LYS A 178 6.35 -6.91 -5.48
N PRO A 179 5.57 -7.94 -5.85
CA PRO A 179 4.23 -8.12 -5.34
C PRO A 179 4.21 -8.13 -3.81
N ARG A 180 3.26 -7.42 -3.21
CA ARG A 180 3.13 -7.32 -1.76
C ARG A 180 1.70 -6.99 -1.34
N PHE A 181 1.45 -7.12 -0.04
CA PHE A 181 0.29 -6.56 0.62
C PHE A 181 0.70 -5.36 1.48
N GLY A 182 -0.23 -4.43 1.67
CA GLY A 182 -0.18 -3.36 2.64
C GLY A 182 -0.63 -3.80 4.03
N ALA A 183 -0.53 -2.87 4.99
CA ALA A 183 -1.04 -3.07 6.34
C ALA A 183 -2.53 -2.72 6.39
N ALA A 184 -3.32 -3.49 7.15
CA ALA A 184 -4.73 -3.20 7.40
C ALA A 184 -4.94 -2.57 8.79
N PRO A 185 -6.03 -1.81 9.00
CA PRO A 185 -7.00 -1.41 7.99
C PRO A 185 -6.73 -0.02 7.37
N LYS A 186 -6.63 0.07 6.03
CA LYS A 186 -6.39 1.34 5.34
C LYS A 186 -6.77 1.30 3.85
N LEU A 187 -6.89 2.47 3.23
CA LEU A 187 -6.88 2.67 1.79
C LEU A 187 -5.64 3.50 1.41
N THR A 188 -5.19 3.35 0.16
CA THR A 188 -4.10 4.14 -0.40
C THR A 188 -4.58 4.93 -1.60
N CYS A 189 -4.19 6.20 -1.67
CA CYS A 189 -4.44 7.07 -2.81
C CYS A 189 -3.12 7.43 -3.49
N HIS A 190 -3.02 7.16 -4.78
CA HIS A 190 -1.90 7.59 -5.63
C HIS A 190 -2.34 8.75 -6.52
N LEU A 191 -1.83 9.95 -6.28
CA LEU A 191 -1.96 11.07 -7.21
C LEU A 191 -0.74 11.11 -8.14
N THR A 192 -0.95 11.06 -9.45
CA THR A 192 0.15 11.16 -10.42
C THR A 192 0.59 12.61 -10.62
N LEU A 193 1.83 12.92 -10.27
CA LEU A 193 2.42 14.26 -10.38
C LEU A 193 3.28 14.44 -11.64
N GLU A 194 3.96 13.38 -12.07
CA GLU A 194 4.59 13.27 -13.39
C GLU A 194 4.32 11.86 -13.94
N ALA A 195 3.78 11.80 -15.15
CA ALA A 195 3.32 10.55 -15.76
C ALA A 195 4.31 10.06 -16.83
N ASP A 196 4.51 8.75 -16.86
CA ASP A 196 5.10 8.06 -18.00
C ASP A 196 4.13 6.95 -18.46
N PRO A 197 3.78 6.86 -19.76
CA PRO A 197 2.81 5.90 -20.27
C PRO A 197 3.28 4.44 -20.19
N ALA A 198 4.54 4.17 -19.85
CA ALA A 198 5.06 2.83 -19.61
C ALA A 198 4.96 2.41 -18.13
N ALA A 199 4.55 3.31 -17.23
CA ALA A 199 4.28 3.02 -15.83
C ALA A 199 2.89 2.42 -15.64
N ARG A 200 2.80 1.32 -14.87
CA ARG A 200 1.57 0.59 -14.58
C ARG A 200 1.57 0.11 -13.15
N MET A 201 0.39 -0.19 -12.65
CA MET A 201 0.23 -0.91 -11.39
C MET A 201 -0.86 -1.97 -11.52
N SER A 202 -0.81 -2.98 -10.67
CA SER A 202 -1.89 -3.96 -10.49
C SER A 202 -2.28 -4.03 -9.03
N VAL A 203 -3.58 -4.18 -8.75
CA VAL A 203 -4.13 -4.39 -7.41
C VAL A 203 -5.22 -5.47 -7.53
N GLY A 204 -5.03 -6.59 -6.85
CA GLY A 204 -5.83 -7.79 -7.10
C GLY A 204 -5.73 -8.21 -8.58
N ASN A 205 -6.88 -8.35 -9.24
CA ASN A 205 -6.98 -8.69 -10.66
C ASN A 205 -6.98 -7.46 -11.59
N GLU A 206 -7.00 -6.24 -11.05
CA GLU A 206 -7.07 -5.02 -11.84
C GLU A 206 -5.68 -4.54 -12.27
N THR A 207 -5.55 -4.08 -13.52
CA THR A 207 -4.33 -3.42 -14.02
C THR A 207 -4.65 -2.01 -14.48
N LEU A 208 -3.91 -1.04 -13.94
CA LEU A 208 -4.23 0.38 -14.06
C LEU A 208 -3.09 1.16 -14.73
N GLY A 209 -3.47 2.15 -15.52
CA GLY A 209 -2.61 3.27 -15.89
C GLY A 209 -2.61 4.34 -14.81
N LEU A 210 -1.61 5.23 -14.86
CA LEU A 210 -1.44 6.33 -13.91
C LEU A 210 -1.41 7.66 -14.69
N PRO A 211 -2.57 8.22 -15.07
CA PRO A 211 -2.63 9.44 -15.85
C PRO A 211 -2.27 10.66 -15.01
N LEU A 212 -1.58 11.62 -15.63
CA LEU A 212 -1.16 12.87 -14.98
C LEU A 212 -2.33 13.61 -14.33
N GLY A 213 -2.12 14.07 -13.09
CA GLY A 213 -3.10 14.86 -12.33
C GLY A 213 -4.30 14.06 -11.81
N LYS A 214 -4.32 12.74 -12.02
CA LYS A 214 -5.41 11.86 -11.58
C LYS A 214 -5.01 11.01 -10.38
N ALA A 215 -5.98 10.84 -9.49
CA ALA A 215 -5.87 9.98 -8.33
C ALA A 215 -6.30 8.55 -8.71
N VAL A 216 -5.73 7.57 -8.04
CA VAL A 216 -6.22 6.20 -8.00
C VAL A 216 -6.35 5.83 -6.54
N VAL A 217 -7.57 5.55 -6.08
CA VAL A 217 -7.82 5.03 -4.74
C VAL A 217 -7.98 3.51 -4.82
N PHE A 218 -7.25 2.80 -3.98
CA PHE A 218 -7.27 1.37 -3.94
C PHE A 218 -7.06 0.85 -2.53
N ASP A 219 -7.51 -0.38 -2.32
CA ASP A 219 -7.22 -1.15 -1.12
C ASP A 219 -5.86 -1.83 -1.30
N ASP A 220 -4.81 -1.28 -0.68
CA ASP A 220 -3.46 -1.83 -0.79
C ASP A 220 -3.28 -3.13 0.02
N THR A 221 -4.30 -3.58 0.75
CA THR A 221 -4.33 -4.87 1.42
C THR A 221 -4.68 -6.02 0.48
N PHE A 222 -5.10 -5.72 -0.75
CA PHE A 222 -5.01 -6.66 -1.87
C PHE A 222 -3.56 -6.80 -2.33
N ILE A 223 -3.25 -7.89 -3.04
CA ILE A 223 -1.94 -8.04 -3.63
C ILE A 223 -1.72 -6.95 -4.67
N GLN A 224 -0.64 -6.19 -4.53
CA GLN A 224 -0.32 -5.09 -5.42
C GLN A 224 1.12 -5.14 -5.93
N GLN A 225 1.30 -4.57 -7.11
CA GLN A 225 2.59 -4.44 -7.76
C GLN A 225 2.63 -3.16 -8.61
N GLU A 226 3.74 -2.44 -8.59
CA GLU A 226 4.01 -1.33 -9.51
C GLU A 226 5.22 -1.65 -10.40
N TRP A 227 5.20 -1.22 -11.66
CA TRP A 227 6.33 -1.36 -12.57
C TRP A 227 6.39 -0.26 -13.62
N HIS A 228 7.58 -0.05 -14.16
CA HIS A 228 7.84 0.83 -15.29
C HIS A 228 8.48 0.04 -16.42
N SER A 229 7.71 -0.23 -17.48
CA SER A 229 8.12 -1.06 -18.62
C SER A 229 8.92 -0.31 -19.70
N GLY A 230 9.11 1.00 -19.53
CA GLY A 230 9.84 1.86 -20.46
C GLY A 230 11.35 1.86 -20.23
N VAL A 231 12.08 2.45 -21.19
CA VAL A 231 13.56 2.59 -21.18
C VAL A 231 14.05 4.02 -20.89
N LYS A 232 13.11 4.98 -20.82
CA LYS A 232 13.33 6.40 -20.51
C LYS A 232 12.09 6.96 -19.82
N GLY A 233 12.19 8.17 -19.29
CA GLY A 233 11.12 8.81 -18.53
C GLY A 233 11.06 8.32 -17.10
N GLU A 234 10.65 9.16 -16.17
CA GLU A 234 10.41 8.78 -14.77
C GLU A 234 8.95 9.06 -14.44
N ARG A 235 8.38 8.25 -13.55
CA ARG A 235 7.07 8.50 -12.96
C ARG A 235 7.25 9.00 -11.54
N TYR A 236 6.50 10.05 -11.20
CA TYR A 236 6.38 10.52 -9.83
C TYR A 236 4.92 10.53 -9.38
N ILE A 237 4.67 9.97 -8.21
CA ILE A 237 3.36 10.03 -7.54
C ILE A 237 3.49 10.62 -6.14
N LEU A 238 2.41 11.22 -5.66
CA LEU A 238 2.16 11.41 -4.25
C LEU A 238 1.30 10.23 -3.76
N GLN A 239 1.90 9.37 -2.94
CA GLN A 239 1.20 8.30 -2.24
C GLN A 239 0.70 8.84 -0.90
N VAL A 240 -0.58 8.65 -0.61
CA VAL A 240 -1.20 9.02 0.67
C VAL A 240 -2.02 7.85 1.19
N ASP A 241 -1.67 7.37 2.38
CA ASP A 241 -2.38 6.31 3.08
C ASP A 241 -3.38 6.95 4.06
N ILE A 242 -4.60 6.43 4.09
CA ILE A 242 -5.67 6.85 4.99
C ILE A 242 -6.33 5.63 5.62
N CYS A 243 -6.86 5.80 6.83
CA CYS A 243 -7.57 4.74 7.51
C CYS A 243 -8.81 4.35 6.69
N HIS A 244 -9.22 3.09 6.80
CA HIS A 244 -10.39 2.62 6.08
C HIS A 244 -11.62 3.46 6.44
N PRO A 245 -12.54 3.77 5.50
CA PRO A 245 -13.71 4.61 5.76
C PRO A 245 -14.60 4.13 6.92
N CYS A 246 -14.56 2.83 7.21
CA CYS A 246 -15.26 2.23 8.34
C CYS A 246 -14.56 2.36 9.69
N GLU A 247 -13.39 2.98 9.76
CA GLU A 247 -12.79 3.36 11.03
C GLU A 247 -13.56 4.50 11.69
N ALA A 248 -13.58 4.50 13.03
CA ALA A 248 -14.34 5.49 13.80
C ALA A 248 -13.86 6.93 13.52
N SER A 249 -12.56 7.13 13.28
CA SER A 249 -11.97 8.44 12.93
C SER A 249 -12.36 8.93 11.53
N GLN A 250 -12.83 8.04 10.65
CA GLN A 250 -13.11 8.34 9.25
C GLN A 250 -14.60 8.44 8.94
N ARG A 251 -15.44 7.66 9.64
CA ARG A 251 -16.84 7.43 9.26
C ARG A 251 -17.67 8.69 8.99
N ALA A 252 -17.44 9.77 9.73
CA ALA A 252 -18.16 11.04 9.56
C ALA A 252 -17.80 11.80 8.26
N LEU A 253 -16.71 11.42 7.58
CA LEU A 253 -16.25 12.04 6.34
C LEU A 253 -16.90 11.45 5.08
N TYR A 254 -17.55 10.29 5.21
CA TYR A 254 -18.11 9.53 4.10
C TYR A 254 -19.64 9.55 4.13
N GLY A 255 -20.26 9.56 2.95
CA GLY A 255 -21.70 9.56 2.77
C GLY A 255 -22.33 8.17 2.84
N GLU A 256 -23.65 8.09 2.65
CA GLU A 256 -24.45 6.86 2.75
C GLU A 256 -24.07 5.76 1.74
N ALA A 257 -23.37 6.12 0.67
CA ALA A 257 -22.84 5.16 -0.31
C ALA A 257 -21.75 4.24 0.26
N VAL A 258 -21.12 4.64 1.38
CA VAL A 258 -20.19 3.80 2.14
C VAL A 258 -20.94 3.14 3.29
N VAL A 259 -21.16 1.84 3.18
CA VAL A 259 -21.84 1.03 4.18
C VAL A 259 -20.79 0.27 4.99
N CYS A 260 -20.84 0.43 6.31
CA CYS A 260 -19.93 -0.24 7.23
C CYS A 260 -20.68 -1.27 8.05
N SER A 261 -20.17 -2.50 8.06
CA SER A 261 -20.72 -3.53 8.93
C SER A 261 -20.35 -3.28 10.38
N THR A 262 -21.25 -3.66 11.29
CA THR A 262 -21.03 -3.62 12.74
C THR A 262 -20.45 -4.93 13.27
N ALA A 263 -20.37 -5.96 12.43
CA ALA A 263 -19.80 -7.26 12.78
C ALA A 263 -18.30 -7.22 12.48
N ARG A 264 -17.45 -7.42 13.50
CA ARG A 264 -16.08 -7.86 13.26
C ARG A 264 -16.12 -9.33 12.83
N ALA A 265 -15.25 -9.75 11.92
CA ALA A 265 -15.04 -11.18 11.70
C ALA A 265 -14.71 -11.77 13.08
N SER A 266 -15.53 -12.71 13.54
CA SER A 266 -15.47 -13.23 14.90
C SER A 266 -14.09 -13.84 15.17
N GLY A 267 -13.25 -13.07 15.85
CA GLY A 267 -11.87 -13.40 16.20
C GLY A 267 -11.49 -12.71 17.50
N GLU A 268 -12.35 -12.78 18.52
CA GLU A 268 -11.90 -12.67 19.91
C GLU A 268 -11.05 -13.91 20.24
N ALA A 269 -9.83 -13.93 19.73
CA ALA A 269 -8.76 -14.79 20.19
C ALA A 269 -7.43 -14.07 19.95
N VAL A 270 -6.98 -13.40 21.01
CA VAL A 270 -5.58 -13.10 21.34
C VAL A 270 -4.93 -11.93 20.59
N PHE A 271 -5.12 -10.72 21.13
CA PHE A 271 -4.02 -9.79 21.45
C PHE A 271 -4.41 -8.96 22.68
N ASN A 272 -4.59 -9.63 23.83
CA ASN A 272 -4.51 -8.92 25.09
C ASN A 272 -3.03 -8.71 25.40
N GLY A 273 -2.61 -7.45 25.42
CA GLY A 273 -1.29 -7.02 25.88
C GLY A 273 -1.07 -7.46 27.32
N GLY A 274 -0.40 -8.59 27.49
CA GLY A 274 0.27 -8.96 28.73
C GLY A 274 1.70 -8.45 28.65
N ALA A 275 2.08 -7.59 29.59
CA ALA A 275 3.45 -7.13 29.76
C ALA A 275 4.42 -8.31 29.74
N MET A 276 5.39 -8.27 28.84
CA MET A 276 6.46 -9.26 28.75
C MET A 276 7.39 -9.03 29.95
N GLN A 277 7.15 -9.77 31.03
CA GLN A 277 8.11 -9.95 32.10
C GLN A 277 9.29 -10.75 31.53
N GLN A 278 10.48 -10.17 31.63
CA GLN A 278 11.74 -10.85 31.34
C GLN A 278 11.85 -12.06 32.27
N ASP A 279 11.92 -13.25 31.69
CA ASP A 279 12.47 -14.40 32.39
C ASP A 279 13.44 -15.19 31.49
N ASP A 280 14.48 -15.60 32.20
CA ASP A 280 15.78 -16.19 31.92
C ASP A 280 16.00 -17.09 30.68
N HIS A 281 17.24 -17.03 30.19
CA HIS A 281 17.75 -17.81 29.06
C HIS A 281 17.80 -19.31 29.36
N SER A 282 17.11 -20.11 28.54
CA SER A 282 17.44 -21.54 28.35
C SER A 282 17.42 -21.88 26.86
N SER A 283 18.59 -22.19 26.33
CA SER A 283 18.85 -22.56 24.94
C SER A 283 18.41 -23.99 24.65
N VAL A 284 17.49 -24.16 23.70
CA VAL A 284 17.15 -25.48 23.13
C VAL A 284 17.86 -25.62 21.78
N PRO A 285 18.72 -26.64 21.57
CA PRO A 285 19.42 -26.82 20.31
C PRO A 285 18.53 -27.49 19.25
N VAL A 286 18.55 -26.95 18.03
CA VAL A 286 17.89 -27.53 16.84
C VAL A 286 18.90 -28.42 16.11
N PRO A 287 18.63 -29.70 15.84
CA PRO A 287 19.54 -30.55 15.10
C PRO A 287 19.37 -30.32 13.59
N PHE A 288 20.45 -29.94 12.91
CA PHE A 288 20.55 -30.01 11.45
C PHE A 288 20.80 -31.47 11.03
N ALA A 289 19.90 -32.02 10.23
CA ALA A 289 20.14 -33.28 9.54
C ALA A 289 20.94 -33.02 8.26
N ALA A 290 22.07 -33.70 8.12
CA ALA A 290 22.86 -33.78 6.90
C ALA A 290 22.34 -34.93 6.02
N SER A 291 22.19 -34.66 4.73
CA SER A 291 22.26 -35.63 3.62
C SER A 291 22.66 -34.87 2.37
#